data_AF-A0A961LTC4-F1
#
_entry.id   AF-A0A961LTC4-F1
#
_cell.length_a   1.000
_cell.length_b   1.000
_cell.length_c   1.000
_cell.angle_alpha   90.00
_cell.angle_beta   90.00
_cell.angle_gamma   90.00
#
_symmetry.space_group_name_H-M   'P 1'
#
loop_
_entity.id
_entity.type
_entity.pdbx_description
1 polymer ?
#
loop_
_entity_poly.entity_id
_entity_poly.type
_entity_poly.pdbx_seq_one_letter_code
_entity_poly.pdbx_strand_id
1 'polypeptide(L)'
;MALFEVEVEREINPVDLLEQVASVNEWQFERIDDEISMSVDGVWAAYDVSLSWMEDFEALHLACAFDLKIPENRINETIRLISMINEQLLIGHFDLWREDGAVMFRQTLLLNGGAEPTAEQLECLLTSALEACERYFQAFQYVVWAGKGSKDALDSVLFETMGTA
;
A
#
# COMPACT_ATOMS: atom_id res chain seq x y z
N MET A 1 20.24 25.59 -4.63
CA MET A 1 19.66 26.45 -3.57
C MET A 1 19.88 25.66 -2.29
N ALA A 2 20.80 26.10 -1.43
CA ALA A 2 21.08 25.35 -0.20
C ALA A 2 19.95 25.65 0.79
N LEU A 3 19.08 24.66 1.00
CA LEU A 3 18.20 24.64 2.15
C LEU A 3 19.08 24.39 3.38
N PHE A 4 18.85 25.14 4.45
CA PHE A 4 19.53 24.94 5.72
C PHE A 4 19.28 23.48 6.18
N GLU A 5 20.35 22.70 6.32
CA GLU A 5 20.32 21.42 7.03
C GLU A 5 20.32 21.74 8.53
N VAL A 6 19.13 21.74 9.13
CA VAL A 6 19.01 21.60 10.57
C VAL A 6 18.84 20.10 10.79
N GLU A 7 19.89 19.42 11.23
CA GLU A 7 19.77 18.06 11.75
C GLU A 7 18.91 18.12 13.01
N VAL A 8 17.65 17.71 12.87
CA VAL A 8 16.75 17.54 14.00
C VAL A 8 16.91 16.10 14.46
N GLU A 9 17.60 15.92 15.58
CA GLU A 9 17.74 14.61 16.21
C GLU A 9 16.36 14.14 16.71
N ARG A 10 15.88 12.99 16.22
CA ARG A 10 14.61 12.40 16.67
C ARG A 10 14.85 11.59 17.94
N GLU A 11 14.03 11.84 18.96
CA GLU A 11 14.10 11.08 20.21
C GLU A 11 13.34 9.73 20.13
N ILE A 12 12.37 9.61 19.22
CA ILE A 12 11.48 8.44 19.11
C ILE A 12 11.53 7.90 17.68
N ASN A 13 11.66 6.57 17.57
CA ASN A 13 11.54 5.89 16.30
C ASN A 13 10.07 5.88 15.85
N PRO A 14 9.74 6.34 14.64
CA PRO A 14 8.36 6.33 14.13
C PRO A 14 7.67 4.95 14.16
N VAL A 15 8.45 3.87 14.12
CA VAL A 15 7.95 2.48 14.24
C VAL A 15 7.46 2.15 15.65
N ASP A 16 7.98 2.80 16.69
CA ASP A 16 7.51 2.58 18.06
C ASP A 16 6.05 3.01 18.22
N LEU A 17 5.64 4.10 17.55
CA LEU A 17 4.23 4.51 17.53
C LEU A 17 3.36 3.53 16.73
N LEU A 18 3.89 2.96 15.65
CA LEU A 18 3.19 1.94 14.87
C LEU A 18 2.89 0.70 15.71
N GLU A 19 3.84 0.24 16.52
CA GLU A 19 3.62 -0.88 17.44
C GLU A 19 2.52 -0.58 18.46
N GLN A 20 2.48 0.65 18.99
CA GLN A 20 1.43 1.07 19.91
C GLN A 20 0.06 1.05 19.23
N VAL A 21 -0.06 1.62 18.03
CA VAL A 21 -1.30 1.60 17.25
C VAL A 21 -1.73 0.17 16.95
N ALA A 22 -0.81 -0.70 16.50
CA ALA A 22 -1.10 -2.09 16.21
C ALA A 22 -1.55 -2.86 17.46
N SER A 23 -0.89 -2.62 18.61
CA SER A 23 -1.24 -3.24 19.89
C SER A 23 -2.63 -2.79 20.40
N VAL A 24 -2.95 -1.50 20.26
CA VAL A 24 -4.27 -0.95 20.65
C VAL A 24 -5.39 -1.52 19.79
N ASN A 25 -5.12 -1.77 18.51
CA ASN A 25 -6.06 -2.37 17.57
C ASN A 25 -6.07 -3.91 17.60
N GLU A 26 -5.32 -4.53 18.51
CA GLU A 26 -5.19 -5.99 18.66
C GLU A 26 -4.72 -6.71 17.38
N TRP A 27 -3.96 -6.02 16.53
CA TRP A 27 -3.38 -6.62 15.32
C TRP A 27 -2.19 -7.50 15.66
N GLN A 28 -2.09 -8.63 14.98
CA GLN A 28 -0.88 -9.45 15.02
C GLN A 28 0.16 -8.86 14.09
N PHE A 29 1.35 -8.58 14.61
CA PHE A 29 2.45 -8.00 13.84
C PHE A 29 3.78 -8.62 14.24
N GLU A 30 4.74 -8.54 13.33
CA GLU A 30 6.14 -8.87 13.54
C GLU A 30 6.98 -7.60 13.31
N ARG A 31 7.88 -7.29 14.23
CA ARG A 31 8.84 -6.19 14.08
C ARG A 31 10.23 -6.76 13.83
N ILE A 32 10.90 -6.21 12.82
CA ILE A 32 12.31 -6.47 12.51
C ILE A 32 12.98 -5.10 12.31
N ASP A 33 13.84 -4.72 13.24
CA ASP A 33 14.52 -3.41 13.26
C ASP A 33 13.53 -2.23 13.11
N ASP A 34 13.60 -1.55 11.97
CA ASP A 34 12.82 -0.38 11.59
C ASP A 34 11.64 -0.70 10.67
N GLU A 35 11.17 -1.95 10.71
CA GLU A 35 10.03 -2.42 9.95
C GLU A 35 9.05 -3.17 10.83
N ILE A 36 7.76 -2.89 10.63
CA ILE A 36 6.65 -3.66 11.18
C ILE A 36 5.84 -4.26 10.04
N SER A 37 5.58 -5.55 10.13
CA SER A 37 4.81 -6.29 9.13
C SER A 37 3.61 -6.99 9.79
N MET A 38 2.49 -7.04 9.09
CA MET A 38 1.25 -7.65 9.55
C MET A 38 0.46 -8.25 8.39
N SER A 39 -0.36 -9.25 8.67
CA SER A 39 -1.31 -9.81 7.72
C SER A 39 -2.72 -9.41 8.14
N VAL A 40 -3.47 -8.81 7.22
CA VAL A 40 -4.85 -8.36 7.46
C VAL A 40 -5.80 -9.15 6.56
N ASP A 41 -6.76 -9.85 7.15
CA ASP A 41 -7.80 -10.55 6.40
C ASP A 41 -8.81 -9.54 5.83
N GLY A 42 -8.94 -9.51 4.51
CA GLY A 42 -9.99 -8.74 3.83
C GLY A 42 -11.13 -9.62 3.30
N VAL A 43 -11.96 -9.03 2.46
CA VAL A 43 -13.09 -9.70 1.80
C VAL A 43 -12.61 -10.64 0.71
N TRP A 44 -11.59 -10.24 -0.05
CA TRP A 44 -11.14 -11.01 -1.22
C TRP A 44 -9.87 -11.83 -0.98
N ALA A 45 -8.98 -11.35 -0.12
CA ALA A 45 -7.69 -11.96 0.16
C ALA A 45 -7.18 -11.56 1.54
N ALA A 46 -6.13 -12.26 2.00
CA ALA A 46 -5.26 -11.72 3.03
C ALA A 46 -4.29 -10.71 2.40
N TYR A 47 -4.04 -9.62 3.10
CA TYR A 47 -3.16 -8.54 2.67
C TYR A 47 -1.95 -8.47 3.58
N ASP A 48 -0.78 -8.61 2.99
CA ASP A 48 0.50 -8.48 3.67
C ASP A 48 0.91 -7.00 3.65
N VAL A 49 0.89 -6.37 4.82
CA VAL A 49 1.18 -4.95 5.00
C VAL A 49 2.50 -4.82 5.74
N SER A 50 3.42 -4.01 5.21
CA SER A 50 4.67 -3.63 5.84
C SER A 50 4.75 -2.12 5.95
N LEU A 51 5.28 -1.62 7.07
CA LEU A 51 5.65 -0.23 7.25
C LEU A 51 7.10 -0.16 7.73
N SER A 52 7.92 0.52 6.94
CA SER A 52 9.35 0.66 7.20
C SER A 52 9.71 2.13 7.38
N TRP A 53 10.48 2.44 8.41
CA TRP A 53 11.07 3.76 8.57
C TRP A 53 12.29 3.89 7.65
N MET A 54 12.24 4.87 6.75
CA MET A 54 13.30 5.18 5.80
C MET A 54 14.07 6.41 6.30
N GLU A 55 15.08 6.18 7.14
CA GLU A 55 15.84 7.22 7.83
C GLU A 55 16.42 8.27 6.87
N ASP A 56 17.06 7.83 5.77
CA ASP A 56 17.68 8.70 4.76
C ASP A 56 16.69 9.69 4.09
N PHE A 57 15.39 9.39 4.14
CA PHE A 57 14.33 10.20 3.54
C PHE A 57 13.40 10.85 4.57
N GLU A 58 13.63 10.58 5.86
CA GLU A 58 12.74 10.87 6.97
C GLU A 58 11.27 10.52 6.65
N ALA A 59 11.04 9.28 6.21
CA ALA A 59 9.75 8.87 5.68
C ALA A 59 9.30 7.51 6.21
N LEU A 60 8.02 7.39 6.57
CA LEU A 60 7.37 6.10 6.78
C LEU A 60 6.86 5.58 5.44
N HIS A 61 7.41 4.46 4.99
CA HIS A 61 7.04 3.82 3.74
C HIS A 61 6.14 2.62 4.03
N LEU A 62 4.91 2.65 3.50
CA LEU A 62 3.97 1.54 3.55
C LEU A 62 4.00 0.78 2.22
N ALA A 63 4.06 -0.55 2.29
CA ALA A 63 3.72 -1.43 1.19
C ALA A 63 2.63 -2.41 1.62
N CYS A 64 1.64 -2.63 0.74
CA CYS A 64 0.57 -3.59 0.93
C CYS A 64 0.50 -4.49 -0.30
N ALA A 65 0.65 -5.79 -0.10
CA ALA A 65 0.63 -6.80 -1.15
C ALA A 65 -0.52 -7.79 -0.91
N PHE A 66 -0.90 -8.49 -1.97
CA PHE A 66 -1.81 -9.63 -1.90
C PHE A 66 -1.31 -10.74 -2.82
N ASP A 67 -1.63 -11.99 -2.49
CA ASP A 67 -1.14 -13.15 -3.24
C ASP A 67 -1.81 -13.26 -4.62
N LEU A 68 -1.22 -12.57 -5.60
CA LEU A 68 -1.58 -12.67 -7.00
C LEU A 68 -0.32 -12.71 -7.87
N LYS A 69 0.05 -13.91 -8.31
CA LYS A 69 1.15 -14.11 -9.25
C LYS A 69 0.73 -13.77 -10.68
N ILE A 70 1.38 -12.78 -11.28
CA ILE A 70 1.14 -12.33 -12.64
C ILE A 70 1.90 -13.22 -13.65
N PRO A 71 1.22 -13.97 -14.53
CA PRO A 71 1.87 -14.73 -15.58
C PRO A 71 2.58 -13.83 -16.60
N GLU A 72 3.69 -14.29 -17.18
CA GLU A 72 4.50 -13.50 -18.13
C GLU A 72 3.69 -12.92 -19.30
N ASN A 73 2.75 -13.70 -19.84
CA ASN A 73 1.89 -13.27 -20.95
C ASN A 73 0.82 -12.23 -20.55
N ARG A 74 0.65 -11.97 -19.26
CA ARG A 74 -0.30 -10.97 -18.73
C ARG A 74 0.38 -9.72 -18.17
N ILE A 75 1.71 -9.72 -17.97
CA ILE A 75 2.48 -8.58 -17.42
C ILE A 75 2.11 -7.25 -18.09
N ASN A 76 2.14 -7.19 -19.43
CA ASN A 76 1.86 -5.94 -20.14
C ASN A 76 0.43 -5.43 -19.93
N GLU A 77 -0.53 -6.34 -19.79
CA GLU A 77 -1.93 -5.95 -19.56
C GLU A 77 -2.14 -5.53 -18.11
N THR A 78 -1.47 -6.18 -17.15
CA THR A 78 -1.43 -5.76 -15.74
C THR A 78 -0.81 -4.37 -15.59
N ILE A 79 0.31 -4.08 -16.29
CA ILE A 79 0.94 -2.74 -16.26
C ILE A 79 -0.03 -1.66 -16.76
N ARG A 80 -0.79 -1.95 -17.82
CA ARG A 80 -1.85 -1.03 -18.31
C ARG A 80 -2.93 -0.81 -17.27
N LEU A 81 -3.40 -1.89 -16.63
CA LEU A 81 -4.39 -1.80 -15.55
C LEU A 81 -3.86 -0.93 -14.40
N ILE A 82 -2.62 -1.16 -13.95
CA ILE A 82 -1.96 -0.36 -12.90
C ILE A 82 -1.95 1.12 -13.26
N SER A 83 -1.55 1.46 -14.49
CA SER A 83 -1.55 2.85 -14.95
C SER A 83 -2.95 3.49 -14.85
N MET A 84 -3.99 2.78 -15.27
CA MET A 84 -5.36 3.29 -15.24
C MET A 84 -5.95 3.39 -13.83
N ILE A 85 -5.54 2.50 -12.91
CA ILE A 85 -5.89 2.58 -11.50
C ILE A 85 -5.19 3.79 -10.86
N ASN A 86 -3.89 3.95 -11.10
CA ASN A 86 -3.09 5.03 -10.52
C ASN A 86 -3.61 6.42 -10.92
N GLU A 87 -4.16 6.58 -12.12
CA GLU A 87 -4.85 7.81 -12.54
C GLU A 87 -6.07 8.18 -11.67
N GLN A 88 -6.65 7.23 -10.96
CA GLN A 88 -7.80 7.41 -10.07
C GLN A 88 -7.41 7.58 -8.60
N LEU A 89 -6.15 7.33 -8.25
CA LEU A 89 -5.67 7.41 -6.88
C LEU A 89 -5.18 8.82 -6.57
N LEU A 90 -5.67 9.38 -5.46
CA LEU A 90 -5.14 10.63 -4.91
C LEU A 90 -3.84 10.39 -4.13
N ILE A 91 -3.75 9.25 -3.44
CA ILE A 91 -2.67 8.93 -2.52
C ILE A 91 -2.20 7.51 -2.80
N GLY A 92 -0.88 7.33 -2.79
CA GLY A 92 -0.23 6.06 -3.09
C GLY A 92 -0.33 5.68 -4.57
N HIS A 93 0.14 4.48 -4.87
CA HIS A 93 0.10 3.90 -6.21
C HIS A 93 0.28 2.39 -6.16
N PHE A 94 -0.20 1.70 -7.18
CA PHE A 94 0.17 0.32 -7.44
C PHE A 94 1.45 0.23 -8.25
N ASP A 95 2.25 -0.79 -7.95
CA ASP A 95 3.45 -1.18 -8.67
C ASP A 95 3.47 -2.70 -8.91
N LEU A 96 4.24 -3.13 -9.89
CA LEU A 96 4.47 -4.53 -10.23
C LEU A 96 5.90 -4.91 -9.86
N TRP A 97 6.05 -5.71 -8.80
CA TRP A 97 7.34 -6.32 -8.46
C TRP A 97 7.62 -7.47 -9.43
N ARG A 98 8.48 -7.21 -10.42
CA ARG A 98 8.69 -8.15 -11.54
C ARG A 98 9.36 -9.46 -11.15
N GLU A 99 10.22 -9.45 -10.14
CA GLU A 99 10.99 -10.65 -9.76
C GLU A 99 10.07 -11.75 -9.22
N ASP A 100 9.09 -11.39 -8.39
CA ASP A 100 8.10 -12.31 -7.81
C ASP A 100 6.77 -12.33 -8.56
N GLY A 101 6.61 -11.43 -9.55
CA GLY A 101 5.36 -11.24 -10.29
C GLY A 101 4.21 -10.80 -9.39
N ALA A 102 4.52 -10.05 -8.32
CA ALA A 102 3.55 -9.61 -7.32
C ALA A 102 3.09 -8.16 -7.59
N VAL A 103 1.83 -7.87 -7.28
CA VAL A 103 1.29 -6.52 -7.29
C VAL A 103 1.30 -5.99 -5.87
N MET A 104 1.73 -4.74 -5.70
CA MET A 104 1.73 -4.07 -4.41
C MET A 104 1.23 -2.64 -4.53
N PHE A 105 0.49 -2.21 -3.52
CA PHE A 105 0.22 -0.81 -3.28
C PHE A 105 1.33 -0.21 -2.41
N ARG A 106 1.77 1.00 -2.73
CA ARG A 106 2.82 1.72 -2.01
C ARG A 106 2.38 3.12 -1.69
N GLN A 107 2.71 3.57 -0.48
CA GLN A 107 2.43 4.92 -0.01
C GLN A 107 3.53 5.38 0.95
N THR A 108 3.72 6.69 1.06
CA THR A 108 4.76 7.25 1.92
C THR A 108 4.22 8.44 2.69
N LEU A 109 4.45 8.44 4.01
CA LEU A 109 4.23 9.58 4.89
C LEU A 109 5.58 10.26 5.15
N LEU A 110 5.74 11.46 4.60
CA LEU A 110 6.92 12.29 4.86
C LEU A 110 6.83 12.90 6.25
N LEU A 111 7.92 12.81 7.00
CA LEU A 111 8.02 13.32 8.36
C LEU A 111 9.15 14.37 8.49
N ASN A 112 9.61 14.94 7.38
CA ASN A 112 10.75 15.86 7.38
C ASN A 112 10.61 17.06 8.33
N GLY A 113 11.76 17.56 8.80
CA GLY A 113 11.82 18.74 9.67
C GLY A 113 11.41 18.45 11.11
N GLY A 114 11.63 17.22 11.57
CA GLY A 114 11.29 16.79 12.93
C GLY A 114 9.80 16.52 13.15
N ALA A 115 9.00 16.33 12.10
CA ALA A 115 7.60 15.98 12.26
C ALA A 115 7.47 14.57 12.85
N GLU A 116 6.58 14.41 13.82
CA GLU A 116 6.21 13.11 14.38
C GLU A 116 4.88 12.65 13.77
N PRO A 117 4.74 11.34 13.48
CA PRO A 117 3.47 10.81 12.99
C PRO A 117 2.41 10.90 14.10
N THR A 118 1.15 11.13 13.73
CA THR A 118 0.02 10.97 14.65
C THR A 118 -0.65 9.61 14.45
N ALA A 119 -1.33 9.10 15.48
CA ALA A 119 -2.08 7.85 15.37
C ALA A 119 -3.10 7.89 14.21
N GLU A 120 -3.80 9.01 14.03
CA GLU A 120 -4.77 9.19 12.95
C GLU A 120 -4.11 9.19 11.57
N GLN A 121 -2.89 9.72 11.44
CA GLN A 121 -2.14 9.63 10.18
C GLN A 121 -1.76 8.19 9.85
N LEU A 122 -1.35 7.41 10.85
CA LEU A 122 -0.98 6.01 10.67
C LEU A 122 -2.20 5.14 10.35
N GLU A 123 -3.31 5.34 11.05
CA GLU A 123 -4.59 4.67 10.77
C GLU A 123 -5.07 4.99 9.35
N CYS A 124 -5.00 6.26 8.94
CA CYS A 124 -5.36 6.67 7.57
C CYS A 124 -4.44 6.04 6.52
N LEU A 125 -3.12 5.98 6.78
CA LEU A 125 -2.13 5.33 5.92
C LEU A 125 -2.48 3.85 5.68
N LEU A 126 -2.77 3.11 6.75
CA LEU A 126 -3.16 1.70 6.69
C LEU A 126 -4.50 1.49 6.00
N THR A 127 -5.51 2.26 6.39
CA THR A 127 -6.88 2.13 5.88
C THR A 127 -6.93 2.42 4.38
N SER A 128 -6.28 3.51 3.93
CA SER A 128 -6.24 3.86 2.51
C SER A 128 -5.55 2.80 1.64
N ALA A 129 -4.48 2.17 2.15
CA ALA A 129 -3.80 1.09 1.45
C ALA A 129 -4.67 -0.17 1.33
N LEU A 130 -5.32 -0.57 2.42
CA LEU A 130 -6.22 -1.73 2.45
C LEU A 130 -7.43 -1.50 1.55
N GLU A 131 -8.09 -0.34 1.64
CA GLU A 131 -9.23 0.03 0.81
C GLU A 131 -8.87 0.04 -0.69
N ALA A 132 -7.70 0.57 -1.06
CA ALA A 132 -7.23 0.54 -2.43
C ALA A 132 -7.04 -0.91 -2.92
N CYS A 133 -6.38 -1.75 -2.13
CA CYS A 133 -6.13 -3.14 -2.49
C CYS A 133 -7.43 -3.95 -2.59
N GLU A 134 -8.34 -3.79 -1.65
CA GLU A 134 -9.68 -4.40 -1.67
C GLU A 134 -10.48 -3.99 -2.90
N ARG A 135 -10.56 -2.68 -3.15
CA ARG A 135 -11.35 -2.13 -4.26
C ARG A 135 -10.92 -2.65 -5.62
N TYR A 136 -9.62 -2.78 -5.85
CA TYR A 136 -9.09 -3.12 -7.17
C TYR A 136 -8.65 -4.58 -7.32
N PHE A 137 -8.66 -5.38 -6.25
CA PHE A 137 -8.27 -6.80 -6.28
C PHE A 137 -8.95 -7.58 -7.42
N GLN A 138 -10.28 -7.45 -7.54
CA GLN A 138 -11.03 -8.16 -8.56
C GLN A 138 -10.67 -7.72 -9.99
N ALA A 139 -10.28 -6.46 -10.21
CA ALA A 139 -9.84 -6.00 -11.53
C ALA A 139 -8.54 -6.72 -11.93
N PHE A 140 -7.62 -6.88 -10.99
CA PHE A 140 -6.43 -7.69 -11.22
C PHE A 140 -6.79 -9.16 -11.50
N GLN A 141 -7.74 -9.74 -10.78
CA GLN A 141 -8.21 -11.11 -11.04
C GLN A 141 -8.83 -11.27 -12.44
N TYR A 142 -9.61 -10.30 -12.89
CA TYR A 142 -10.18 -10.34 -14.23
C TYR A 142 -9.12 -10.26 -15.33
N VAL A 143 -8.07 -9.46 -15.12
CA VAL A 143 -6.94 -9.43 -16.05
C VAL A 143 -6.17 -10.75 -15.98
N VAL A 144 -5.85 -11.27 -14.81
CA VAL A 144 -4.92 -12.40 -14.68
C VAL A 144 -5.57 -13.74 -15.00
N TRP A 145 -6.77 -14.02 -14.45
CA TRP A 145 -7.43 -15.31 -14.60
C TRP A 145 -8.50 -15.32 -15.68
N ALA A 146 -9.29 -14.25 -15.83
CA ALA A 146 -10.36 -14.20 -16.83
C ALA A 146 -9.89 -13.70 -18.21
N GLY A 147 -8.64 -13.24 -18.32
CA GLY A 147 -8.06 -12.76 -19.58
C GLY A 147 -8.69 -11.48 -20.13
N LYS A 148 -9.47 -10.73 -19.33
CA LYS A 148 -10.11 -9.48 -19.76
C LYS A 148 -9.07 -8.41 -20.11
N GLY A 149 -9.46 -7.45 -20.96
CA GLY A 149 -8.68 -6.22 -21.13
C GLY A 149 -8.69 -5.39 -19.86
N SER A 150 -7.62 -4.64 -19.62
CA SER A 150 -7.41 -3.73 -18.48
C SER A 150 -8.57 -2.77 -18.28
N LYS A 151 -9.03 -2.12 -19.36
CA LYS A 151 -10.19 -1.23 -19.31
C LYS A 151 -11.48 -1.95 -18.87
N ASP A 152 -11.82 -3.06 -19.53
CA ASP A 152 -13.05 -3.81 -19.21
C ASP A 152 -13.02 -4.37 -17.78
N ALA A 153 -11.84 -4.80 -17.31
CA ALA A 153 -11.64 -5.26 -15.94
C ALA A 153 -11.84 -4.15 -14.92
N LEU A 154 -11.29 -2.95 -15.19
CA LEU A 154 -11.45 -1.79 -14.33
C LEU A 154 -12.89 -1.29 -14.29
N ASP A 155 -13.53 -1.17 -15.45
CA ASP A 155 -14.94 -0.76 -15.54
C ASP A 155 -15.82 -1.73 -14.73
N SER A 156 -15.55 -3.04 -14.78
CA SER A 156 -16.32 -4.06 -14.04
C SER A 156 -16.36 -3.78 -12.51
N VAL A 157 -15.24 -3.36 -11.90
CA VAL A 157 -15.19 -3.10 -10.45
C VAL A 157 -15.73 -1.73 -10.07
N LEU A 158 -15.60 -0.73 -10.96
CA LEU A 158 -16.14 0.61 -10.71
C LEU A 158 -17.67 0.62 -10.72
N PHE A 159 -18.30 -0.16 -11.61
CA PHE A 159 -19.77 -0.28 -11.63
C PHE A 159 -20.32 -1.03 -10.42
N GLU A 160 -19.65 -2.06 -9.91
CA GLU A 160 -20.07 -2.77 -8.69
C GLU A 160 -20.04 -1.85 -7.45
N THR A 161 -19.06 -0.95 -7.35
CA THR A 161 -18.98 0.02 -6.23
C THR A 161 -20.04 1.13 -6.27
N MET A 162 -20.74 1.34 -7.39
CA MET A 162 -21.91 2.23 -7.44
C MET A 162 -23.25 1.51 -7.24
N GLY A 163 -23.23 0.16 -7.18
CA GLY A 163 -24.41 -0.69 -7.05
C GLY A 163 -24.71 -1.17 -5.63
N THR A 164 -23.90 -0.81 -4.64
CA THR A 164 -24.15 -1.14 -3.23
C THR A 164 -25.04 -0.06 -2.61
N ALA A 165 -26.33 -0.39 -2.48
CA ALA A 165 -27.36 0.40 -1.80
C ALA A 165 -27.42 0.08 -0.30
#